data_AF-A0A7L4I1E8-F1
#
_entry.id   AF-A0A7L4I1E8-F1
#
_cell.length_a   1.000
_cell.length_b   1.000
_cell.length_c   1.000
_cell.angle_alpha   90.00
_cell.angle_beta   90.00
_cell.angle_gamma   90.00
#
_symmetry.space_group_name_H-M   'P 1'
#
loop_
_entity.id
_entity.type
_entity.pdbx_description
1 polymer ?
#
loop_
_entity_poly.entity_id
_entity_poly.type
_entity_poly.pdbx_seq_one_letter_code
_entity_poly.pdbx_strand_id
1 'polypeptide(L)'
;IKQVVKQMFYIIGAVTLNNLLLRKDMCSWSKGMQIRYNVSQLEEWLRDKNLMNSGAKETLEPLIQAAQLLQVKKKTDEDAEAICSMCNALTTAQIVKVLNLYTPVNEFEERVLVSFIRTIQMRLRDRKDSPQLLMDAKHIFPVTFPFNPSSLALETIQIPASLGLGFISRV
;
A
#
# COMPACT_ATOMS: atom_id res chain seq x y z
N ILE A 1 -4.87 17.42 6.61
CA ILE A 1 -5.00 16.84 5.24
C ILE A 1 -3.96 15.74 4.98
N LYS A 2 -2.64 16.02 5.01
CA LYS A 2 -1.59 15.00 4.74
C LYS A 2 -1.79 13.67 5.48
N GLN A 3 -2.02 13.72 6.80
CA GLN A 3 -2.25 12.52 7.63
C GLN A 3 -3.51 11.73 7.22
N VAL A 4 -4.58 12.41 6.82
CA VAL A 4 -5.82 11.78 6.32
C VAL A 4 -5.54 11.04 5.01
N VAL A 5 -4.82 11.67 4.09
CA VAL A 5 -4.47 11.05 2.79
C VAL A 5 -3.54 9.86 2.97
N LYS A 6 -2.53 9.96 3.85
CA LYS A 6 -1.69 8.83 4.23
C LYS A 6 -2.51 7.64 4.72
N GLN A 7 -3.48 7.90 5.60
CA GLN A 7 -4.35 6.84 6.12
C GLN A 7 -5.21 6.20 5.03
N MET A 8 -5.77 7.00 4.11
CA MET A 8 -6.57 6.48 2.99
C MET A 8 -5.72 5.60 2.06
N PHE A 9 -4.50 6.00 1.74
CA PHE A 9 -3.58 5.22 0.89
C PHE A 9 -3.19 3.91 1.55
N TYR A 10 -2.95 3.92 2.87
CA TYR A 10 -2.71 2.69 3.62
C TYR A 10 -3.89 1.71 3.53
N ILE A 11 -5.12 2.20 3.71
CA ILE A 11 -6.33 1.38 3.62
C ILE A 11 -6.46 0.79 2.20
N ILE A 12 -6.25 1.61 1.16
CA ILE A 12 -6.26 1.15 -0.24
C ILE A 12 -5.24 0.02 -0.43
N GLY A 13 -4.00 0.24 0.00
CA GLY A 13 -2.91 -0.74 -0.10
C GLY A 13 -3.23 -2.05 0.63
N ALA A 14 -3.63 -1.95 1.90
CA ALA A 14 -3.91 -3.10 2.75
C ALA A 14 -5.11 -3.92 2.25
N VAL A 15 -6.22 -3.27 1.89
CA VAL A 15 -7.41 -3.96 1.37
C VAL A 15 -7.11 -4.63 0.03
N THR A 16 -6.39 -3.95 -0.86
CA THR A 16 -6.03 -4.52 -2.17
C THR A 16 -5.10 -5.72 -2.02
N LEU A 17 -4.06 -5.60 -1.20
CA LEU A 17 -3.12 -6.71 -0.96
C LEU A 17 -3.83 -7.90 -0.30
N ASN A 18 -4.69 -7.67 0.69
CA ASN A 18 -5.45 -8.73 1.35
C ASN A 18 -6.34 -9.48 0.35
N ASN A 19 -7.02 -8.77 -0.56
CA ASN A 19 -7.82 -9.41 -1.61
C ASN A 19 -6.96 -10.25 -2.56
N LEU A 20 -5.78 -9.76 -2.94
CA LEU A 20 -4.81 -10.50 -3.76
C LEU A 20 -4.36 -11.80 -3.06
N LEU A 21 -4.08 -11.74 -1.75
CA LEU A 21 -3.63 -12.89 -0.95
C LEU A 21 -4.73 -13.94 -0.69
N LEU A 22 -6.00 -13.57 -0.87
CA LEU A 22 -7.15 -14.45 -0.65
C LEU A 22 -7.72 -15.05 -1.93
N ARG A 23 -7.38 -14.50 -3.11
CA ARG A 23 -8.00 -14.86 -4.40
C ARG A 23 -7.00 -15.39 -5.41
N LYS A 24 -7.21 -16.62 -5.90
CA LYS A 24 -6.31 -17.26 -6.87
C LYS A 24 -6.30 -16.56 -8.24
N ASP A 25 -7.44 -16.01 -8.64
CA ASP A 25 -7.65 -15.33 -9.93
C ASP A 25 -7.02 -13.93 -10.00
N MET A 26 -6.43 -13.45 -8.89
CA MET A 26 -5.81 -12.13 -8.79
C MET A 26 -4.27 -12.17 -8.88
N CYS A 27 -3.65 -13.35 -8.91
CA CYS A 27 -2.20 -13.53 -8.93
C CYS A 27 -1.70 -13.98 -10.31
N SER A 28 -1.56 -13.03 -11.24
CA SER A 28 -0.98 -13.25 -12.58
C SER A 28 -0.10 -12.09 -13.01
N TRP A 29 0.74 -12.28 -14.04
CA TRP A 29 1.58 -11.21 -14.57
C TRP A 29 0.75 -9.98 -14.99
N SER A 30 -0.35 -10.22 -15.72
CA SER A 30 -1.26 -9.16 -16.20
C SER A 30 -1.87 -8.36 -15.04
N LYS A 31 -2.27 -9.04 -13.95
CA LYS A 31 -2.75 -8.36 -12.74
C LYS A 31 -1.66 -7.52 -12.07
N GLY A 32 -0.42 -7.99 -12.07
CA GLY A 32 0.73 -7.19 -11.65
C GLY A 32 0.87 -5.90 -12.46
N MET A 33 0.75 -5.96 -13.79
CA MET A 33 0.82 -4.78 -14.66
C MET A 33 -0.33 -3.81 -14.38
N GLN A 34 -1.55 -4.33 -14.22
CA GLN A 34 -2.73 -3.52 -13.88
C GLN A 34 -2.55 -2.80 -12.54
N ILE A 35 -2.04 -3.48 -11.51
CA ILE A 35 -1.78 -2.88 -10.20
C ILE A 35 -0.73 -1.78 -10.31
N ARG A 36 0.37 -1.99 -11.06
CA ARG A 36 1.40 -0.98 -11.27
C ARG A 36 0.85 0.29 -11.92
N TYR A 37 0.00 0.15 -12.94
CA TYR A 37 -0.67 1.28 -13.57
C TYR A 37 -1.61 2.00 -12.59
N ASN A 38 -2.43 1.26 -11.84
CA ASN A 38 -3.32 1.88 -10.86
C ASN A 38 -2.53 2.66 -9.79
N VAL A 39 -1.41 2.11 -9.32
CA VAL A 39 -0.53 2.81 -8.37
C VAL A 39 0.11 4.05 -9.00
N SER A 40 0.53 4.03 -10.27
CA SER A 40 1.07 5.22 -10.92
C SER A 40 0.05 6.35 -10.98
N GLN A 41 -1.23 6.05 -11.24
CA GLN A 41 -2.29 7.06 -11.21
C GLN A 41 -2.53 7.62 -9.80
N LEU A 42 -2.39 6.79 -8.75
CA LEU A 42 -2.46 7.27 -7.37
C LEU A 42 -1.28 8.18 -7.02
N GLU A 43 -0.07 7.86 -7.49
CA GLU A 43 1.11 8.71 -7.33
C GLU A 43 0.99 10.03 -8.09
N GLU A 44 0.47 10.00 -9.31
CA GLU A 44 0.16 11.19 -10.10
C GLU A 44 -0.85 12.09 -9.38
N TRP A 45 -1.92 11.50 -8.82
CA TRP A 45 -2.88 12.24 -8.01
C TRP A 45 -2.25 12.91 -6.79
N LEU A 46 -1.30 12.25 -6.10
CA LEU A 46 -0.56 12.88 -5.01
C LEU A 46 0.28 14.06 -5.48
N ARG A 47 0.87 13.96 -6.67
CA ARG A 47 1.66 15.04 -7.29
C ARG A 47 0.79 16.25 -7.60
N ASP A 48 -0.35 16.05 -8.25
CA ASP A 48 -1.28 17.10 -8.62
C ASP A 48 -1.86 17.86 -7.40
N LYS A 49 -1.96 17.18 -6.26
CA LYS A 49 -2.43 17.77 -5.00
C LYS A 49 -1.32 18.32 -4.11
N ASN A 50 -0.05 18.30 -4.55
CA ASN A 50 1.12 18.69 -3.76
C ASN A 50 1.26 17.88 -2.44
N LEU A 51 0.96 16.59 -2.49
CA LEU A 51 0.94 15.67 -1.35
C LEU A 51 2.01 14.57 -1.42
N MET A 52 3.00 14.69 -2.31
CA MET A 52 4.10 13.71 -2.41
C MET A 52 4.88 13.52 -1.10
N ASN A 53 4.95 14.56 -0.25
CA ASN A 53 5.61 14.49 1.07
C ASN A 53 4.66 14.15 2.22
N SER A 54 3.47 13.58 1.94
CA SER A 54 2.50 13.20 2.97
C SER A 54 2.82 11.88 3.67
N GLY A 55 3.76 11.09 3.12
CA GLY A 55 4.02 9.73 3.56
C GLY A 55 3.02 8.71 3.00
N ALA A 56 2.14 9.10 2.08
CA ALA A 56 1.07 8.27 1.54
C ALA A 56 1.58 7.22 0.54
N LYS A 57 2.54 7.59 -0.34
CA LYS A 57 3.12 6.69 -1.33
C LYS A 57 3.80 5.49 -0.66
N GLU A 58 4.55 5.75 0.40
CA GLU A 58 5.31 4.77 1.17
C GLU A 58 4.41 3.72 1.82
N THR A 59 3.13 4.05 2.10
CA THR A 59 2.17 3.07 2.63
C THR A 59 1.75 2.00 1.60
N LEU A 60 1.96 2.26 0.30
CA LEU A 60 1.64 1.32 -0.78
C LEU A 60 2.79 0.35 -1.08
N GLU A 61 3.94 0.51 -0.43
CA GLU A 61 5.14 -0.30 -0.70
C GLU A 61 4.89 -1.82 -0.70
N PRO A 62 4.14 -2.40 0.26
CA PRO A 62 3.81 -3.83 0.22
C PRO A 62 3.03 -4.24 -1.04
N LEU A 63 2.07 -3.41 -1.49
CA LEU A 63 1.29 -3.66 -2.70
C LEU A 63 2.16 -3.52 -3.97
N ILE A 64 3.06 -2.54 -3.99
CA ILE A 64 4.01 -2.32 -5.09
C ILE A 64 4.93 -3.55 -5.23
N GLN A 65 5.52 -4.01 -4.13
CA GLN A 65 6.38 -5.19 -4.14
C GLN A 65 5.62 -6.47 -4.52
N ALA A 66 4.35 -6.61 -4.11
CA ALA A 66 3.52 -7.73 -4.55
C ALA A 66 3.28 -7.69 -6.07
N ALA A 67 3.00 -6.52 -6.63
CA ALA A 67 2.82 -6.36 -8.08
C ALA A 67 4.12 -6.62 -8.86
N GLN A 68 5.28 -6.23 -8.31
CA GLN A 68 6.59 -6.56 -8.87
C GLN A 68 6.87 -8.07 -8.79
N LEU A 69 6.57 -8.71 -7.66
CA LEU A 69 6.71 -10.16 -7.47
C LEU A 69 5.90 -10.96 -8.51
N LEU A 70 4.72 -10.47 -8.90
CA LEU A 70 3.94 -11.09 -9.97
C LEU A 70 4.65 -11.03 -11.34
N GLN A 71 5.50 -10.03 -11.59
CA GLN A 71 6.12 -9.77 -12.89
C GLN A 71 7.55 -10.30 -13.05
N VAL A 72 8.29 -10.49 -11.95
CA VAL A 72 9.66 -11.01 -12.01
C VAL A 72 9.68 -12.50 -12.42
N LYS A 73 10.84 -12.95 -12.88
CA LYS A 73 11.13 -14.37 -13.12
C LYS A 73 11.15 -15.14 -11.78
N LYS A 74 10.83 -16.43 -11.83
CA LYS A 74 10.55 -17.27 -10.65
C LYS A 74 11.12 -18.68 -10.81
N LYS A 75 12.29 -18.80 -11.46
CA LYS A 75 12.84 -20.10 -11.88
C LYS A 75 14.20 -20.42 -11.27
N THR A 76 15.15 -19.49 -11.31
CA THR A 76 16.55 -19.77 -10.94
C THR A 76 16.91 -19.33 -9.53
N ASP A 77 18.05 -19.76 -9.00
CA ASP A 77 18.49 -19.32 -7.68
C ASP A 77 18.79 -17.80 -7.64
N GLU A 78 19.21 -17.22 -8.76
CA GLU A 78 19.38 -15.78 -8.92
C GLU A 78 18.03 -15.04 -8.88
N ASP A 79 16.99 -15.60 -9.51
CA ASP A 79 15.62 -15.05 -9.40
C ASP A 79 15.15 -15.07 -7.94
N ALA A 80 15.45 -16.17 -7.22
CA ALA A 80 15.09 -16.30 -5.82
C ALA A 80 15.79 -15.25 -4.94
N GLU A 81 17.08 -15.01 -5.19
CA GLU A 81 17.85 -13.97 -4.52
C GLU A 81 17.31 -12.56 -4.81
N ALA A 82 17.00 -12.26 -6.07
CA ALA A 82 16.42 -11.00 -6.48
C ALA A 82 15.07 -10.75 -5.78
N ILE A 83 14.21 -11.77 -5.67
CA ILE A 83 12.94 -11.68 -4.93
C ILE A 83 13.19 -11.39 -3.44
N CYS A 84 14.13 -12.09 -2.81
CA CYS A 84 14.42 -11.89 -1.39
C CYS A 84 14.94 -10.47 -1.09
N SER A 85 15.74 -9.90 -1.99
CA SER A 85 16.26 -8.53 -1.89
C SER A 85 15.17 -7.48 -2.14
N MET A 86 14.33 -7.70 -3.15
CA MET A 86 13.26 -6.79 -3.55
C MET A 86 12.12 -6.73 -2.52
N CYS A 87 11.70 -7.87 -1.96
CA CYS A 87 10.48 -7.98 -1.14
C CYS A 87 10.71 -7.71 0.36
N ASN A 88 11.27 -6.54 0.70
CA ASN A 88 11.56 -6.15 2.09
C ASN A 88 10.34 -5.60 2.88
N ALA A 89 9.25 -5.23 2.21
CA ALA A 89 8.01 -4.74 2.82
C ALA A 89 6.92 -5.82 2.91
N LEU A 90 7.17 -7.00 2.33
CA LEU A 90 6.31 -8.19 2.44
C LEU A 90 6.89 -9.17 3.46
N THR A 91 6.04 -9.83 4.23
CA THR A 91 6.47 -10.95 5.07
C THR A 91 6.75 -12.20 4.25
N THR A 92 7.56 -13.10 4.78
CA THR A 92 7.82 -14.42 4.17
C THR A 92 6.50 -15.17 3.87
N ALA A 93 5.50 -15.09 4.76
CA ALA A 93 4.20 -15.70 4.55
C ALA A 93 3.46 -15.11 3.33
N GLN A 94 3.53 -13.79 3.13
CA GLN A 94 2.93 -13.11 1.99
C GLN A 94 3.62 -13.47 0.67
N ILE A 95 4.96 -13.46 0.64
CA ILE A 95 5.74 -13.82 -0.55
C ILE A 95 5.39 -15.25 -0.98
N VAL A 96 5.45 -16.20 -0.04
CA VAL A 96 5.12 -17.61 -0.28
C VAL A 96 3.67 -17.75 -0.75
N LYS A 97 2.72 -16.99 -0.18
CA LYS A 97 1.33 -17.04 -0.60
C LYS A 97 1.15 -16.57 -2.04
N VAL A 98 1.75 -15.45 -2.42
CA VAL A 98 1.69 -14.94 -3.81
C VAL A 98 2.27 -15.95 -4.79
N LEU A 99 3.44 -16.52 -4.49
CA LEU A 99 4.07 -17.55 -5.34
C LEU A 99 3.21 -18.80 -5.50
N ASN A 100 2.53 -19.25 -4.43
CA ASN A 100 1.61 -20.39 -4.48
C ASN A 100 0.33 -20.10 -5.27
N LEU A 101 -0.15 -18.86 -5.24
CA LEU A 101 -1.37 -18.43 -5.94
C LEU A 101 -1.11 -18.07 -7.41
N TYR A 102 0.16 -17.88 -7.79
CA TYR A 102 0.54 -17.47 -9.13
C TYR A 102 -0.03 -18.43 -10.19
N THR A 103 -0.92 -17.90 -11.02
CA THR A 103 -1.61 -18.64 -12.07
C THR A 103 -1.17 -18.09 -13.43
N PRO A 104 -0.41 -18.88 -14.22
CA PRO A 104 -0.06 -18.54 -15.60
C PRO A 104 -1.29 -18.25 -16.44
N VAL A 105 -1.29 -17.14 -17.17
CA VAL A 105 -2.42 -16.73 -18.04
C VAL A 105 -2.12 -16.83 -19.54
N ASN A 106 -0.87 -17.11 -19.92
CA ASN A 106 -0.46 -17.31 -21.31
C ASN A 106 0.69 -18.33 -21.40
N GLU A 107 1.05 -18.72 -22.62
CA GLU A 107 2.06 -19.75 -22.93
C GLU A 107 3.48 -19.36 -22.52
N PHE A 108 3.73 -18.08 -22.21
CA PHE A 108 5.03 -17.58 -21.78
C PHE A 108 5.19 -17.60 -20.26
N GLU A 109 4.13 -17.95 -19.52
CA GLU A 109 4.15 -18.09 -18.07
C GLU A 109 4.13 -19.57 -17.67
N GLU A 110 4.97 -19.91 -16.70
CA GLU A 110 4.98 -21.23 -16.08
C GLU A 110 4.58 -21.14 -14.62
N ARG A 111 4.00 -22.23 -14.12
CA ARG A 111 3.64 -22.35 -12.71
C ARG A 111 4.92 -22.36 -11.87
N VAL A 112 4.91 -21.65 -10.75
CA VAL A 112 6.04 -21.65 -9.82
C VAL A 112 6.23 -23.05 -9.24
N LEU A 113 7.45 -23.57 -9.32
CA LEU A 113 7.80 -24.88 -8.80
C LEU A 113 7.84 -24.89 -7.26
N VAL A 114 7.43 -26.00 -6.66
CA VAL A 114 7.46 -26.17 -5.20
C VAL A 114 8.90 -26.07 -4.66
N SER A 115 9.89 -26.56 -5.41
CA SER A 115 11.31 -26.43 -5.08
C SER A 115 11.73 -24.97 -4.97
N PHE A 116 11.31 -24.11 -5.91
CA PHE A 116 11.61 -22.68 -5.89
C PHE A 116 11.02 -21.99 -4.65
N ILE A 117 9.78 -22.33 -4.28
CA ILE A 117 9.14 -21.80 -3.07
C ILE A 117 9.92 -22.22 -1.81
N ARG A 118 10.41 -23.46 -1.74
CA ARG A 118 11.27 -23.92 -0.64
C ARG A 118 12.60 -23.16 -0.59
N THR A 119 13.21 -22.86 -1.73
CA THR A 119 14.42 -22.02 -1.79
C THR A 119 14.19 -20.64 -1.18
N ILE A 120 13.08 -19.98 -1.53
CA ILE A 120 12.70 -18.68 -0.94
C ILE A 120 12.53 -18.80 0.58
N GLN A 121 11.82 -19.82 1.06
CA GLN A 121 11.61 -20.05 2.50
C GLN A 121 12.93 -20.26 3.25
N MET A 122 13.87 -21.01 2.67
CA MET A 122 15.20 -21.23 3.26
C MET A 122 16.02 -19.95 3.30
N ARG A 123 16.01 -19.15 2.22
CA ARG A 123 16.75 -17.87 2.17
C ARG A 123 16.19 -16.82 3.14
N LEU A 124 14.90 -16.84 3.41
CA LEU A 124 14.24 -15.90 4.33
C LEU A 124 14.14 -16.40 5.78
N ARG A 125 14.72 -17.56 6.11
CA ARG A 125 14.57 -18.21 7.43
C ARG A 125 15.01 -17.33 8.60
N ASP A 126 16.10 -16.57 8.43
CA ASP A 126 16.67 -15.74 9.49
C ASP A 126 16.01 -14.36 9.60
N ARG A 127 15.06 -14.07 8.71
CA ARG A 127 14.31 -12.81 8.74
C ARG A 127 13.36 -12.83 9.94
N LYS A 128 13.46 -11.82 10.80
CA LYS A 128 12.56 -11.62 11.94
C LYS A 128 11.20 -11.08 11.49
N ASP A 129 10.51 -11.87 10.67
CA ASP A 129 9.21 -11.52 10.12
C ASP A 129 8.07 -11.81 11.09
N SER A 130 7.02 -10.99 11.00
CA SER A 130 5.73 -11.34 11.58
C SER A 130 5.15 -12.56 10.86
N PRO A 131 4.55 -13.53 11.58
CA PRO A 131 3.86 -14.66 10.97
C PRO A 131 2.54 -14.24 10.26
N GLN A 132 2.16 -12.97 10.34
CA GLN A 132 0.92 -12.44 9.79
C GLN A 132 0.89 -12.50 8.26
N LEU A 133 -0.20 -13.07 7.73
CA LEU A 133 -0.46 -13.11 6.29
C LEU A 133 -1.13 -11.84 5.78
N LEU A 134 -2.22 -11.41 6.43
CA LEU A 134 -3.02 -10.26 5.98
C LEU A 134 -2.58 -8.99 6.67
N MET A 135 -2.50 -7.86 5.97
CA MET A 135 -2.30 -6.56 6.62
C MET A 135 -3.50 -6.20 7.49
N ASP A 136 -3.25 -5.52 8.61
CA ASP A 136 -4.32 -4.96 9.44
C ASP A 136 -4.91 -3.71 8.78
N ALA A 137 -5.92 -3.89 7.93
CA ALA A 137 -6.60 -2.78 7.26
C ALA A 137 -7.33 -1.82 8.22
N LYS A 138 -7.45 -2.15 9.51
CA LYS A 138 -8.02 -1.27 10.55
C LYS A 138 -6.95 -0.49 11.32
N HIS A 139 -5.66 -0.70 11.03
CA HIS A 139 -4.61 0.09 11.64
C HIS A 139 -4.80 1.59 11.32
N ILE A 140 -4.71 2.42 12.37
CA ILE A 140 -4.80 3.87 12.27
C ILE A 140 -3.47 4.46 12.74
N PHE A 141 -2.81 5.25 11.89
CA PHE A 141 -1.61 5.98 12.30
C PHE A 141 -1.95 7.02 13.38
N PRO A 142 -1.13 7.19 14.43
CA PRO A 142 -1.33 8.22 15.43
C PRO A 142 -1.42 9.61 14.79
N VAL A 143 -2.50 10.34 15.09
CA VAL A 143 -2.73 11.69 14.56
C VAL A 143 -2.04 12.73 15.43
N THR A 144 -1.46 13.75 14.80
CA THR A 144 -0.92 14.93 15.47
C THR A 144 -1.58 16.20 14.95
N PHE A 145 -1.78 17.17 15.83
CA PHE A 145 -2.35 18.47 15.50
C PHE A 145 -1.30 19.56 15.77
N PRO A 146 -0.35 19.77 14.83
CA PRO A 146 0.64 20.82 15.00
C PRO A 146 -0.04 22.19 15.05
N PHE A 147 0.51 23.09 15.86
CA PHE A 147 0.04 24.46 15.92
C PHE A 147 0.12 25.10 14.52
N ASN A 148 -1.01 25.63 14.05
CA ASN A 148 -1.12 26.32 12.78
C ASN A 148 -1.85 27.65 13.03
N PRO A 149 -1.11 28.76 13.24
CA PRO A 149 -1.73 30.04 13.55
C PRO A 149 -2.60 30.50 12.38
N SER A 150 -3.69 31.19 12.71
CA SER A 150 -4.54 31.86 11.73
C SER A 150 -4.15 33.33 11.65
N SER A 151 -4.14 33.90 10.44
CA SER A 151 -4.02 35.34 10.22
C SER A 151 -5.36 36.08 10.38
N LEU A 152 -6.43 35.37 10.72
CA LEU A 152 -7.77 35.94 10.88
C LEU A 152 -7.82 36.86 12.10
N ALA A 153 -8.05 38.14 11.84
CA ALA A 153 -8.26 39.16 12.84
C ALA A 153 -9.66 39.02 13.48
N LEU A 154 -9.72 38.76 14.78
CA LEU A 154 -10.98 38.43 15.49
C LEU A 154 -11.99 39.58 15.43
N GLU A 155 -11.52 40.83 15.45
CA GLU A 155 -12.32 42.05 15.38
C GLU A 155 -13.09 42.21 14.05
N THR A 156 -12.64 41.51 13.01
CA THR A 156 -13.25 41.56 11.67
C THR A 156 -14.37 40.52 11.48
N ILE A 157 -14.46 39.52 12.36
CA ILE A 157 -15.40 38.40 12.20
C ILE A 157 -16.84 38.88 12.37
N GLN A 158 -17.70 38.57 11.40
CA GLN A 158 -19.14 38.80 11.47
C GLN A 158 -19.88 37.46 11.49
N ILE A 159 -20.93 37.35 12.31
CA ILE A 159 -21.75 36.15 12.41
C ILE A 159 -22.87 36.23 11.35
N PRO A 160 -22.97 35.28 10.41
CA PRO A 160 -24.07 35.25 9.45
C PRO A 160 -25.43 35.10 10.14
N ALA A 161 -26.43 35.90 9.72
CA ALA A 161 -27.77 35.87 10.29
C ALA A 161 -28.47 34.49 10.14
N SER A 162 -28.11 33.73 9.10
CA SER A 162 -28.62 32.38 8.86
C SER A 162 -28.28 31.39 9.97
N LEU A 163 -27.30 31.68 10.83
CA LEU A 163 -26.95 30.83 11.96
C LEU A 163 -27.93 30.96 13.14
N GLY A 164 -28.87 31.91 13.11
CA GLY A 164 -29.86 32.10 14.18
C GLY A 164 -29.26 32.57 15.51
N LEU A 165 -28.06 33.17 15.48
CA LEU A 165 -27.31 33.61 16.66
C LEU A 165 -27.52 35.10 17.00
N GLY A 166 -28.70 35.65 16.71
CA GLY A 166 -29.00 37.08 16.92
C GLY A 166 -28.99 37.51 18.40
N PHE A 167 -29.02 36.55 19.33
CA PHE A 167 -28.89 36.80 20.77
C PHE A 167 -27.44 37.08 21.20
N ILE A 168 -26.44 36.79 20.35
CA ILE A 168 -25.03 37.06 20.63
C ILE A 168 -24.69 38.49 20.22
N SER A 169 -24.02 39.23 21.10
CA SER A 169 -23.49 40.57 20.83
C SER A 169 -21.97 40.53 20.70
N ARG A 170 -21.43 41.17 19.66
CA ARG A 170 -19.99 41.34 19.47
C ARG A 170 -19.49 42.47 20.38
N VAL A 171 -18.38 42.24 21.07
CA VAL A 171 -17.70 43.21 21.96
C VAL A 171 -16.37 43.58 21.35
#